data_AF-A0A1F5CR08-F1
#
_entry.id   AF-A0A1F5CR08-F1
#
_cell.length_a   1.000
_cell.length_b   1.000
_cell.length_c   1.000
_cell.angle_alpha   90.00
_cell.angle_beta   90.00
_cell.angle_gamma   90.00
#
_symmetry.space_group_name_H-M   'P 1'
#
loop_
_entity.id
_entity.type
_entity.pdbx_description
1 polymer ?
#
loop_
_entity_poly.entity_id
_entity_poly.type
_entity_poly.pdbx_seq_one_letter_code
_entity_poly.pdbx_strand_id
1 'polypeptide(L)'
;MSSSIQELETRRLNIIDGINGGFAYSKIAERLGVRLWVVMRDLKRMRHNRDPELKQAYMKAQEQAQAKKQSVARLSDERFRSMTGMTLKEKTFSNMMSFYEPELIKILESKNECDAIRDLPKSVRRTLQHNGIIVQGWKIPEITPLARIYMIRPPPVNG
;
A
#
# COMPACT_ATOMS: atom_id res chain seq x y z
N MET A 1 38.57 -6.34 -32.18
CA MET A 1 38.16 -5.38 -31.13
C MET A 1 36.64 -5.31 -30.90
N SER A 2 35.81 -6.06 -31.64
CA SER A 2 34.34 -6.06 -31.51
C SER A 2 33.76 -6.89 -30.36
N SER A 3 34.51 -7.88 -29.83
CA SER A 3 33.95 -8.82 -28.84
C SER A 3 33.59 -8.13 -27.51
N SER A 4 34.35 -7.14 -27.05
CA SER A 4 34.09 -6.54 -25.73
C SER A 4 32.81 -5.69 -25.68
N ILE A 5 32.45 -5.02 -26.78
CA ILE A 5 31.22 -4.21 -26.85
C ILE A 5 30.01 -5.11 -26.98
N GLN A 6 30.10 -6.15 -27.82
CA GLN A 6 29.03 -7.14 -27.98
C GLN A 6 28.80 -7.91 -26.67
N GLU A 7 29.85 -8.36 -25.99
CA GLU A 7 29.75 -9.02 -24.68
C GLU A 7 29.13 -8.10 -23.62
N LEU A 8 29.46 -6.81 -23.62
CA LEU A 8 28.86 -5.82 -22.72
C LEU A 8 27.37 -5.64 -22.99
N GLU A 9 26.97 -5.55 -24.26
CA GLU A 9 25.56 -5.37 -24.65
C GLU A 9 24.74 -6.64 -24.37
N THR A 10 25.28 -7.83 -24.68
CA THR A 10 24.65 -9.10 -24.32
C THR A 10 24.45 -9.22 -22.81
N ARG A 11 25.45 -8.82 -22.01
CA ARG A 11 25.33 -8.84 -20.55
C ARG A 11 24.32 -7.82 -20.05
N ARG A 12 24.28 -6.61 -20.63
CA ARG A 12 23.29 -5.57 -20.34
C ARG A 12 21.87 -6.10 -20.53
N LEU A 13 21.58 -6.69 -21.69
CA LEU A 13 20.26 -7.25 -22.01
C LEU A 13 19.87 -8.38 -21.04
N ASN A 14 20.78 -9.32 -20.77
CA ASN A 14 20.53 -10.41 -19.83
C ASN A 14 20.26 -9.91 -18.39
N ILE A 15 20.92 -8.83 -17.96
CA ILE A 15 20.65 -8.19 -16.66
C ILE A 15 19.23 -7.60 -16.64
N ILE A 16 18.84 -6.91 -17.72
CA ILE A 16 17.49 -6.33 -17.86
C ILE A 16 16.43 -7.43 -17.84
N ASP A 17 16.62 -8.51 -18.61
CA ASP A 17 15.73 -9.66 -18.62
C ASP A 17 15.65 -10.34 -17.26
N GLY A 18 16.78 -10.44 -16.56
CA GLY A 18 16.83 -10.96 -15.21
C GLY A 18 16.01 -10.15 -14.22
N ILE A 19 16.06 -8.82 -14.30
CA ILE A 19 15.25 -7.90 -13.50
C ILE A 19 13.76 -8.02 -13.87
N ASN A 20 13.44 -8.06 -15.16
CA ASN A 20 12.06 -8.25 -15.65
C ASN A 20 11.45 -9.59 -15.20
N GLY A 21 12.27 -10.63 -15.07
CA GLY A 21 11.88 -11.93 -14.52
C GLY A 21 11.80 -11.97 -12.98
N GLY A 22 12.12 -10.86 -12.29
CA GLY A 22 12.09 -10.77 -10.83
C GLY A 22 13.19 -11.56 -10.13
N PHE A 23 14.30 -11.87 -10.81
CA PHE A 23 15.41 -12.61 -10.19
C PHE A 23 16.27 -11.73 -9.30
N ALA A 24 16.74 -12.30 -8.18
CA ALA A 24 17.77 -11.69 -7.37
C ALA A 24 19.08 -11.56 -8.18
N TYR A 25 19.87 -10.51 -7.91
CA TYR A 25 21.11 -10.26 -8.65
C TYR A 25 22.12 -11.42 -8.56
N SER A 26 22.11 -12.18 -7.47
CA SER A 26 22.92 -13.40 -7.31
C SER A 26 22.56 -14.45 -8.38
N LYS A 27 21.27 -14.67 -8.60
CA LYS A 27 20.75 -15.60 -9.62
C LYS A 27 21.01 -15.11 -11.05
N ILE A 28 20.98 -13.79 -11.27
CA ILE A 28 21.38 -13.18 -12.55
C ILE A 28 22.88 -13.44 -12.80
N ALA A 29 23.73 -13.24 -11.78
CA ALA A 29 25.16 -13.48 -11.88
C ALA A 29 25.49 -14.97 -12.17
N GLU A 30 24.81 -15.88 -11.48
CA GLU A 30 24.91 -17.33 -11.71
C GLU A 30 24.56 -17.71 -13.15
N ARG A 31 23.43 -17.22 -13.68
CA ARG A 31 23.01 -17.47 -15.08
C ARG A 31 24.01 -16.93 -16.10
N LEU A 32 24.64 -15.83 -15.78
CA LEU A 32 25.66 -15.21 -16.62
C LEU A 32 27.04 -15.88 -16.48
N GLY A 33 27.22 -16.81 -15.53
CA GLY A 33 28.52 -17.42 -15.23
C GLY A 33 29.54 -16.41 -14.69
N VAL A 34 29.09 -15.31 -14.07
CA VAL A 34 29.96 -14.25 -13.56
C VAL A 34 29.81 -14.07 -12.05
N ARG A 35 30.79 -13.42 -11.43
CA ARG A 35 30.71 -13.02 -10.03
C ARG A 35 29.69 -11.89 -9.84
N LEU A 36 28.99 -11.87 -8.71
CA LEU A 36 27.98 -10.86 -8.38
C LEU A 36 28.49 -9.41 -8.53
N TRP A 37 29.73 -9.13 -8.12
CA TRP A 37 30.30 -7.79 -8.22
C TRP A 37 30.38 -7.27 -9.68
N VAL A 38 30.48 -8.17 -10.67
CA VAL A 38 30.47 -7.81 -12.09
C VAL A 38 29.09 -7.28 -12.48
N VAL A 39 28.02 -7.98 -12.09
CA VAL A 39 26.64 -7.52 -12.31
C VAL A 39 26.39 -6.18 -11.61
N MET A 40 26.85 -6.02 -10.37
CA MET A 40 26.71 -4.75 -9.65
C MET A 40 27.47 -3.59 -10.32
N ARG A 41 28.68 -3.85 -10.83
CA ARG A 41 29.46 -2.85 -11.57
C ARG A 41 28.73 -2.42 -12.84
N ASP A 42 28.18 -3.35 -13.59
CA ASP A 42 27.47 -3.07 -14.83
C ASP A 42 26.15 -2.32 -14.57
N LEU A 43 25.41 -2.71 -13.53
CA LEU A 43 24.25 -1.96 -13.06
C LEU A 43 24.61 -0.52 -12.67
N LYS A 44 25.73 -0.31 -11.97
CA LYS A 44 26.22 1.03 -11.61
C LYS A 44 26.52 1.84 -12.87
N ARG A 45 27.14 1.24 -13.89
CA ARG A 45 27.42 1.88 -15.18
C ARG A 45 26.15 2.24 -15.94
N MET A 46 25.20 1.31 -16.05
CA MET A 46 23.91 1.54 -16.72
C MET A 46 23.12 2.67 -16.03
N ARG A 47 23.11 2.72 -14.70
CA ARG A 47 22.51 3.83 -13.94
C ARG A 47 23.21 5.17 -14.21
N HIS A 48 24.54 5.18 -14.22
CA HIS A 48 25.31 6.39 -14.54
C HIS A 48 25.00 6.90 -15.95
N ASN A 49 24.86 5.99 -16.91
CA ASN A 49 24.51 6.28 -18.30
C ASN A 49 23.02 6.57 -18.52
N ARG A 50 22.20 6.56 -17.45
CA ARG A 50 20.74 6.78 -17.52
C ARG A 50 20.04 5.85 -18.50
N ASP A 51 20.43 4.58 -18.47
CA ASP A 51 19.87 3.54 -19.32
C ASP A 51 18.32 3.48 -19.21
N PRO A 52 17.58 3.79 -20.30
CA PRO A 52 16.13 3.88 -20.26
C PRO A 52 15.48 2.51 -20.06
N GLU A 53 16.05 1.43 -20.62
CA GLU A 53 15.50 0.09 -20.49
C GLU A 53 15.69 -0.45 -19.07
N LEU A 54 16.81 -0.12 -18.43
CA LEU A 54 17.01 -0.43 -17.02
C LEU A 54 15.95 0.27 -16.14
N LYS A 55 15.65 1.54 -16.42
CA LYS A 55 14.62 2.29 -15.70
C LYS A 55 13.25 1.64 -15.88
N GLN A 56 12.88 1.28 -17.11
CA GLN A 56 11.62 0.61 -17.41
C GLN A 56 11.52 -0.75 -16.71
N ALA A 57 12.59 -1.53 -16.71
CA ALA A 57 12.61 -2.83 -16.04
C ALA A 57 12.34 -2.73 -14.54
N TYR A 58 12.93 -1.72 -13.86
CA TYR A 58 12.63 -1.48 -12.44
C TYR A 58 11.18 -1.04 -12.20
N MET A 59 10.62 -0.18 -13.06
CA MET A 59 9.23 0.25 -12.95
C MET A 59 8.28 -0.95 -13.08
N LYS A 60 8.49 -1.78 -14.10
CA LYS A 60 7.71 -3.00 -14.33
C LYS A 60 7.82 -3.99 -13.16
N ALA A 61 9.02 -4.21 -12.65
CA ALA A 61 9.24 -5.08 -11.49
C ALA A 61 8.51 -4.56 -10.23
N GLN A 62 8.49 -3.24 -10.03
CA GLN A 62 7.75 -2.61 -8.94
C GLN A 62 6.24 -2.78 -9.10
N GLU A 63 5.71 -2.55 -10.30
CA GLU A 63 4.27 -2.75 -10.61
C GLU A 63 3.85 -4.20 -10.37
N GLN A 64 4.64 -5.18 -10.82
CA GLN A 64 4.36 -6.60 -10.57
C GLN A 64 4.37 -6.93 -9.08
N ALA A 65 5.34 -6.40 -8.32
CA ALA A 65 5.40 -6.60 -6.87
C ALA A 65 4.17 -5.98 -6.17
N GLN A 66 3.72 -4.81 -6.60
CA GLN A 66 2.51 -4.17 -6.09
C GLN A 66 1.25 -4.97 -6.45
N ALA A 67 1.12 -5.42 -7.70
CA ALA A 67 0.01 -6.25 -8.15
C ALA A 67 -0.08 -7.58 -7.36
N LYS A 68 1.06 -8.22 -7.08
CA LYS A 68 1.13 -9.42 -6.24
C LYS A 68 0.72 -9.16 -4.79
N LYS A 69 1.13 -8.02 -4.21
CA LYS A 69 0.67 -7.62 -2.87
C LYS A 69 -0.84 -7.41 -2.84
N GLN A 70 -1.38 -6.74 -3.87
CA GLN A 70 -2.82 -6.51 -4.00
C GLN A 70 -3.60 -7.81 -4.19
N SER A 71 -3.10 -8.76 -4.98
CA SER A 71 -3.79 -10.04 -5.18
C SER A 71 -3.84 -10.86 -3.89
N VAL A 72 -2.74 -10.92 -3.13
CA VAL A 72 -2.72 -11.58 -1.81
C VAL A 72 -3.66 -10.89 -0.82
N ALA A 73 -3.68 -9.56 -0.80
CA ALA A 73 -4.60 -8.81 0.07
C ALA A 73 -6.07 -9.09 -0.29
N ARG A 74 -6.41 -9.13 -1.59
CA ARG A 74 -7.76 -9.46 -2.08
C ARG A 74 -8.18 -10.87 -1.67
N LEU A 75 -7.32 -11.88 -1.84
CA LEU A 75 -7.61 -13.25 -1.41
C LEU A 75 -7.88 -13.34 0.10
N SER A 76 -7.12 -12.59 0.90
CA SER A 76 -7.34 -12.52 2.34
C SER A 76 -8.68 -11.86 2.68
N ASP A 77 -9.02 -10.75 2.04
CA ASP A 77 -10.30 -10.05 2.25
C ASP A 77 -11.49 -10.90 1.80
N GLU A 78 -11.37 -11.61 0.68
CA GLU A 78 -12.41 -12.53 0.18
C GLU A 78 -12.65 -13.69 1.15
N ARG A 79 -11.57 -14.29 1.67
CA ARG A 79 -11.67 -15.34 2.70
C ARG A 79 -12.28 -14.81 3.99
N PHE A 80 -11.90 -13.62 4.42
CA PHE A 80 -12.49 -13.00 5.61
C PHE A 80 -13.99 -12.74 5.41
N ARG A 81 -14.38 -12.25 4.22
CA ARG A 81 -15.77 -12.01 3.85
C ARG A 81 -16.58 -13.30 3.76
N SER A 82 -16.02 -14.39 3.23
CA SER A 82 -16.74 -15.68 3.20
C SER A 82 -16.96 -16.25 4.60
N MET A 83 -16.06 -15.99 5.54
CA MET A 83 -16.18 -16.44 6.94
C MET A 83 -17.15 -15.58 7.78
N THR A 84 -17.13 -14.25 7.59
CA THR A 84 -17.81 -13.32 8.50
C THR A 84 -19.01 -12.60 7.88
N GLY A 85 -19.21 -12.72 6.56
CA GLY A 85 -20.22 -11.98 5.80
C GLY A 85 -19.85 -10.53 5.51
N MET A 86 -18.73 -10.02 6.03
CA MET A 86 -18.30 -8.62 5.93
C MET A 86 -16.82 -8.53 5.53
N THR A 87 -16.43 -7.44 4.88
CA THR A 87 -15.03 -7.17 4.53
C THR A 87 -14.23 -6.77 5.76
N LEU A 88 -12.90 -6.92 5.69
CA LEU A 88 -12.02 -6.50 6.79
C LEU A 88 -12.13 -5.00 7.06
N LYS A 89 -12.36 -4.20 6.01
CA LYS A 89 -12.63 -2.76 6.12
C LYS A 89 -13.91 -2.47 6.89
N GLU A 90 -15.01 -3.15 6.57
CA GLU A 90 -16.28 -2.99 7.28
C GLU A 90 -16.15 -3.42 8.74
N LYS A 91 -15.48 -4.55 9.02
CA LYS A 91 -15.24 -4.98 10.40
C LYS A 91 -14.36 -3.98 11.16
N THR A 92 -13.32 -3.44 10.53
CA THR A 92 -12.44 -2.43 11.14
C THR A 92 -13.23 -1.15 11.43
N PHE A 93 -14.04 -0.68 10.48
CA PHE A 93 -14.91 0.48 10.67
C PHE A 93 -15.88 0.26 11.83
N SER A 94 -16.56 -0.88 11.85
CA SER A 94 -17.47 -1.31 12.93
C SER A 94 -16.78 -1.29 14.29
N ASN A 95 -15.61 -1.92 14.40
CA ASN A 95 -14.83 -1.94 15.64
C ASN A 95 -14.40 -0.53 16.08
N MET A 96 -14.03 0.35 15.15
CA MET A 96 -13.65 1.73 15.47
C MET A 96 -14.83 2.57 15.93
N MET A 97 -16.00 2.40 15.31
CA MET A 97 -17.24 3.05 15.73
C MET A 97 -17.60 2.64 17.16
N SER A 98 -17.49 1.35 17.50
CA SER A 98 -17.75 0.86 18.87
C SER A 98 -16.69 1.31 19.86
N PHE A 99 -15.40 1.30 19.49
CA PHE A 99 -14.32 1.68 20.40
C PHE A 99 -14.38 3.16 20.78
N TYR A 100 -14.70 4.05 19.83
CA TYR A 100 -14.81 5.49 20.03
C TYR A 100 -16.25 5.97 20.26
N GLU A 101 -17.18 5.05 20.53
CA GLU A 101 -18.59 5.38 20.76
C GLU A 101 -18.77 6.49 21.81
N PRO A 102 -18.08 6.47 22.98
CA PRO A 102 -18.22 7.52 23.97
C PRO A 102 -17.81 8.91 23.46
N GLU A 103 -16.72 8.99 22.70
CA GLU A 103 -16.26 10.24 22.08
C GLU A 103 -17.21 10.71 20.99
N LEU A 104 -17.73 9.79 20.17
CA LEU A 104 -18.65 10.11 19.09
C LEU A 104 -20.00 10.61 19.59
N ILE A 105 -20.53 10.02 20.68
CA ILE A 105 -21.75 10.51 21.34
C ILE A 105 -21.55 11.93 21.86
N LYS A 106 -20.43 12.20 22.56
CA LYS A 106 -20.12 13.55 23.06
C LYS A 106 -20.07 14.60 21.94
N ILE A 107 -19.54 14.23 20.78
CA ILE A 107 -19.47 15.11 19.63
C ILE A 107 -20.87 15.40 19.06
N LEU A 108 -21.74 14.39 18.98
CA LEU A 108 -23.11 14.56 18.50
C LEU A 108 -24.00 15.35 19.46
N GLU A 109 -23.78 15.22 20.77
CA GLU A 109 -24.49 15.98 21.80
C GLU A 109 -23.97 17.43 21.94
N SER A 110 -22.79 17.72 21.38
CA SER A 110 -22.23 19.07 21.38
C SER A 110 -23.06 20.03 20.53
N LYS A 111 -23.22 21.26 21.03
CA LYS A 111 -23.83 22.36 20.25
C LYS A 111 -22.99 22.73 19.02
N ASN A 112 -21.69 22.48 19.06
CA ASN A 112 -20.77 22.70 17.95
C ASN A 112 -19.90 21.45 17.73
N GLU A 113 -20.27 20.67 16.72
CA GLU A 113 -19.58 19.44 16.33
C GLU A 113 -18.12 19.68 15.92
N CYS A 114 -17.87 20.76 15.17
CA CYS A 114 -16.54 21.10 14.66
C CYS A 114 -15.54 21.34 15.81
N ASP A 115 -15.96 22.07 16.84
CA ASP A 115 -15.12 22.36 18.00
C ASP A 115 -14.93 21.11 18.86
N ALA A 116 -15.98 20.30 19.07
CA ALA A 116 -15.86 19.04 19.79
C ALA A 116 -14.88 18.06 19.11
N ILE A 117 -14.86 18.01 17.77
CA ILE A 117 -13.86 17.23 17.01
C ILE A 117 -12.45 17.82 17.16
N ARG A 118 -12.32 19.15 17.25
CA ARG A 118 -11.03 19.83 17.46
C ARG A 118 -10.49 19.67 18.87
N ASP A 119 -11.35 19.41 19.85
CA ASP A 119 -10.95 19.13 21.22
C ASP A 119 -10.44 17.70 21.41
N LEU A 120 -10.75 16.79 20.49
CA LEU A 120 -10.18 15.44 20.51
C LEU A 120 -8.64 15.45 20.42
N PRO A 121 -7.96 14.52 21.11
CA PRO A 121 -6.53 14.31 20.94
C PRO A 121 -6.17 14.12 19.47
N LYS A 122 -5.02 14.70 19.06
CA LYS A 122 -4.56 14.66 17.67
C LYS A 122 -4.43 13.24 17.12
N SER A 123 -4.03 12.28 17.96
CA SER A 123 -3.94 10.86 17.62
C SER A 123 -5.32 10.29 17.30
N VAL A 124 -6.30 10.50 18.18
CA VAL A 124 -7.70 10.05 18.01
C VAL A 124 -8.30 10.63 16.75
N ARG A 125 -8.16 11.95 16.53
CA ARG A 125 -8.68 12.61 15.33
C ARG A 125 -8.10 12.03 14.05
N ARG A 126 -6.79 11.78 14.01
CA ARG A 126 -6.12 11.15 12.87
C ARG A 126 -6.64 9.73 12.62
N THR A 127 -6.85 8.95 13.68
CA THR A 127 -7.41 7.60 13.57
C THR A 127 -8.83 7.65 13.01
N LEU A 128 -9.70 8.52 13.53
CA LEU A 128 -11.08 8.66 13.04
C LEU A 128 -11.13 9.14 11.59
N GLN A 129 -10.24 10.05 11.19
CA GLN A 129 -10.10 10.49 9.80
C GLN A 129 -9.61 9.37 8.88
N HIS A 130 -8.59 8.62 9.31
CA HIS A 130 -8.04 7.51 8.51
C HIS A 130 -9.07 6.41 8.26
N ASN A 131 -9.96 6.17 9.23
CA ASN A 131 -11.03 5.19 9.13
C ASN A 131 -12.33 5.75 8.50
N GLY A 132 -12.34 7.00 8.03
CA GLY A 132 -13.51 7.59 7.37
C GLY A 132 -14.71 7.87 8.28
N ILE A 133 -14.48 7.96 9.59
CA ILE A 133 -15.51 8.34 10.58
C ILE A 133 -15.69 9.86 10.60
N ILE A 134 -14.59 10.61 10.43
CA ILE A 134 -14.58 12.08 10.31
C ILE A 134 -14.03 12.46 8.94
N VAL A 135 -14.53 13.55 8.36
CA VAL A 135 -14.06 14.08 7.07
C VAL A 135 -12.55 14.37 7.09
N GLN A 136 -11.87 13.96 6.02
CA GLN A 136 -10.43 14.18 5.82
C GLN A 136 -10.16 15.52 5.11
N GLY A 137 -9.11 16.23 5.53
CA GLY A 137 -8.56 17.41 4.84
C GLY A 137 -8.80 18.73 5.56
N TRP A 138 -8.71 19.84 4.81
CA TRP A 138 -8.83 21.22 5.30
C TRP A 138 -10.29 21.68 5.50
N LYS A 139 -11.25 20.81 5.19
CA LYS A 139 -12.67 21.09 5.38
C LYS A 139 -13.02 21.15 6.87
N ILE A 140 -14.16 21.75 7.16
CA ILE A 140 -14.76 21.76 8.50
C ILE A 140 -14.87 20.31 8.97
N PRO A 141 -14.25 19.95 10.11
CA PRO A 141 -14.37 18.61 10.65
C PRO A 141 -15.83 18.28 10.98
N GLU A 142 -16.30 17.16 10.43
CA GLU A 142 -17.66 16.66 10.65
C GLU A 142 -17.63 15.12 10.61
N ILE A 143 -18.54 14.50 11.36
CA ILE A 143 -18.82 13.07 11.31
C ILE A 143 -19.46 12.75 9.96
N THR A 144 -18.91 11.74 9.28
CA THR A 144 -19.37 11.35 7.95
C THR A 144 -20.80 10.79 8.00
N PRO A 145 -21.60 10.94 6.92
CA PRO A 145 -22.96 10.39 6.88
C PRO A 145 -23.03 8.90 7.19
N LEU A 146 -22.04 8.12 6.75
CA LEU A 146 -21.94 6.69 7.03
C LEU A 146 -21.82 6.41 8.54
N ALA A 147 -20.93 7.14 9.23
CA ALA A 147 -20.76 7.00 10.67
C ALA A 147 -22.03 7.40 11.44
N ARG A 148 -22.74 8.45 11.01
CA ARG A 148 -24.02 8.83 11.62
C ARG A 148 -25.08 7.75 11.49
N ILE A 149 -25.23 7.15 10.30
CA ILE A 149 -26.18 6.06 10.07
C ILE A 149 -25.84 4.88 10.99
N TYR A 150 -24.55 4.56 11.10
CA TYR A 150 -24.08 3.47 11.95
C TYR A 150 -24.44 3.68 13.43
N MET A 151 -24.42 4.92 13.93
CA MET A 151 -24.81 5.23 15.31
C MET A 151 -26.34 5.16 15.54
N ILE A 152 -27.15 5.46 14.53
CA ILE A 152 -28.62 5.37 14.61
C ILE A 152 -29.09 3.92 14.49
N ARG A 153 -28.41 3.13 13.65
CA ARG A 153 -28.77 1.74 13.36
C ARG A 153 -27.51 0.87 13.31
N PRO A 154 -26.94 0.53 14.47
CA PRO A 154 -25.78 -0.35 14.51
C PRO A 154 -26.16 -1.69 13.86
N PRO A 155 -25.29 -2.27 13.02
CA PRO A 155 -25.52 -3.60 12.47
C PRO A 155 -25.62 -4.61 13.62
N PRO A 156 -26.38 -5.72 13.43
CA PRO A 156 -26.50 -6.74 14.45
C PRO A 156 -25.11 -7.23 14.84
N VAL A 157 -24.82 -7.17 16.15
CA VAL A 157 -23.61 -7.75 16.72
C VAL A 157 -23.79 -9.26 16.65
N ASN A 158 -23.35 -9.86 15.54
CA ASN A 158 -23.24 -11.31 15.47
C ASN A 158 -22.07 -11.71 16.37
N GLY A 159 -22.42 -12.17 17.58
CA GLY A 159 -21.52 -12.77 18.56
C GLY A 159 -21.01 -14.14 18.11
#